data_AF-A0A0W0EUK5-F1
#
_entry.id   AF-A0A0W0EUK5-F1
#
_cell.length_a   1.000
_cell.length_b   1.000
_cell.length_c   1.000
_cell.angle_alpha   90.00
_cell.angle_beta   90.00
_cell.angle_gamma   90.00
#
_symmetry.space_group_name_H-M   'P 1'
#
loop_
_entity.id
_entity.type
_entity.pdbx_description
1 polymer ?
#
loop_
_entity_poly.entity_id
_entity_poly.type
_entity_poly.pdbx_seq_one_letter_code
_entity_poly.pdbx_strand_id
1 'polypeptide(L)'
;MQIPSSLQSLFSHFPLYTYPPILSGSKKLLKNPTIWVAPSSDPDSPLLSGDVECLKWQAYLALRGLSNIQVRTDVDTQGAIDARLPNLHVPFDGAKSEMKAESTGPVDDSTNLLAAHHIPGWVDEQLGHNALEDPLEGFKDETAKDESRAWVSLLEGNVHAALDT
;
A
#
# COMPACT_ATOMS: atom_id res chain seq x y z
N MET A 1 -28.66 30.37 -12.68
CA MET A 1 -28.82 31.55 -11.81
C MET A 1 -28.19 31.21 -10.46
N GLN A 2 -27.17 31.95 -10.06
CA GLN A 2 -26.50 31.78 -8.77
C GLN A 2 -27.23 32.64 -7.73
N ILE A 3 -27.62 32.03 -6.62
CA ILE A 3 -28.35 32.68 -5.54
C ILE A 3 -27.32 33.41 -4.65
N PRO A 4 -27.58 34.66 -4.22
CA PRO A 4 -26.73 35.34 -3.26
C PRO A 4 -26.62 34.56 -1.95
N SER A 5 -25.40 34.45 -1.40
CA SER A 5 -25.08 33.66 -0.20
C SER A 5 -25.95 33.98 1.01
N SER A 6 -26.40 35.23 1.14
CA SER A 6 -27.31 35.68 2.19
C SER A 6 -28.67 34.98 2.17
N LEU A 7 -29.22 34.68 0.98
CA LEU A 7 -30.49 33.96 0.83
C LEU A 7 -30.34 32.45 1.05
N GLN A 8 -29.12 31.92 0.96
CA GLN A 8 -28.84 30.51 1.23
C GLN A 8 -29.03 30.15 2.71
N SER A 9 -28.77 31.11 3.62
CA SER A 9 -28.98 30.93 5.07
C SER A 9 -30.46 30.80 5.47
N LEU A 10 -31.38 31.39 4.70
CA LEU A 10 -32.82 31.27 4.97
C LEU A 10 -33.34 29.86 4.66
N PHE A 11 -32.63 29.10 3.83
CA PHE A 11 -32.95 27.71 3.50
C PHE A 11 -32.10 26.70 4.28
N SER A 12 -31.20 27.13 5.18
CA SER A 12 -30.38 26.25 6.00
C SER A 12 -31.12 25.74 7.26
N HIS A 13 -32.39 25.35 7.11
CA HIS A 13 -33.23 24.80 8.19
C HIS A 13 -32.83 23.38 8.62
N PHE A 14 -31.82 22.80 7.97
CA PHE A 14 -31.27 21.51 8.30
C PHE A 14 -29.75 21.64 8.46
N PRO A 15 -29.16 20.99 9.48
CA PRO A 15 -29.78 20.09 10.46
C PRO A 15 -30.40 20.82 11.67
N LEU A 16 -31.55 20.32 12.16
CA LEU A 16 -32.25 20.84 13.35
C LEU A 16 -31.47 20.64 14.67
N TYR A 17 -30.59 19.63 14.71
CA TYR A 17 -29.69 19.36 15.82
C TYR A 17 -28.41 18.71 15.28
N THR A 18 -27.26 19.24 15.69
CA THR A 18 -25.95 18.70 15.33
C THR A 18 -25.36 18.03 16.56
N TYR A 19 -25.13 16.72 16.47
CA TYR A 19 -24.45 15.98 17.53
C TYR A 19 -23.00 16.46 17.68
N PRO A 20 -22.42 16.40 18.89
CA PRO A 20 -20.99 16.66 19.04
C PRO A 20 -20.18 15.69 18.17
N PRO A 21 -19.02 16.10 17.67
CA PRO A 21 -18.13 15.21 16.93
C PRO A 21 -17.89 13.93 17.72
N ILE A 22 -18.09 12.78 17.07
CA ILE A 22 -17.68 11.51 17.65
C ILE A 22 -16.16 11.54 17.68
N LEU A 23 -15.59 11.58 18.88
CA LEU A 23 -14.16 11.43 19.06
C LEU A 23 -13.83 9.98 18.69
N SER A 24 -13.35 9.76 17.47
CA SER A 24 -12.76 8.48 17.09
C SER A 24 -11.71 8.11 18.14
N GLY A 25 -11.67 6.83 18.54
CA GLY A 25 -10.63 6.33 19.42
C GLY A 25 -9.25 6.75 18.91
N SER A 26 -8.32 7.06 19.83
CA SER A 26 -6.96 7.55 19.52
C SER A 26 -6.39 6.84 18.30
N LYS A 27 -6.32 7.58 17.18
CA LYS A 27 -5.72 7.10 15.94
C LYS A 27 -4.23 6.93 16.23
N LYS A 28 -3.73 5.68 16.18
CA LYS A 28 -2.30 5.43 16.30
C LYS A 28 -1.63 5.97 15.04
N LEU A 29 -0.82 7.01 15.21
CA LEU A 29 0.03 7.50 14.13
C LEU A 29 0.97 6.36 13.71
N LEU A 30 0.94 6.04 12.41
CA LEU A 30 1.80 5.01 11.85
C LEU A 30 3.23 5.57 11.79
N LYS A 31 4.13 4.99 12.60
CA LYS A 31 5.52 5.45 12.71
C LYS A 31 6.44 4.83 11.66
N ASN A 32 6.17 3.57 11.32
CA ASN A 32 7.01 2.74 10.47
C ASN A 32 6.17 2.15 9.34
N PRO A 33 6.74 2.00 8.12
CA PRO A 33 6.08 1.26 7.04
C PRO A 33 5.63 -0.12 7.53
N THR A 34 4.42 -0.52 7.18
CA THR A 34 3.79 -1.75 7.67
C THR A 34 3.17 -2.51 6.51
N ILE A 35 3.65 -3.72 6.22
CA ILE A 35 3.04 -4.59 5.22
C ILE A 35 1.91 -5.39 5.85
N TRP A 36 0.75 -5.39 5.18
CA TRP A 36 -0.41 -6.18 5.55
C TRP A 36 -0.38 -7.48 4.76
N VAL A 37 -0.44 -8.61 5.46
CA VAL A 37 -0.29 -9.95 4.88
C VAL A 37 -1.30 -10.91 5.48
N ALA A 38 -1.58 -12.00 4.76
CA ALA A 38 -2.35 -13.10 5.31
C ALA A 38 -1.60 -13.73 6.50
N PRO A 39 -2.32 -14.24 7.52
CA PRO A 39 -1.69 -14.95 8.63
C PRO A 39 -0.96 -16.21 8.15
N SER A 40 0.02 -16.66 8.93
CA SER A 40 0.69 -17.95 8.69
C SER A 40 -0.30 -19.11 8.83
N SER A 41 -0.16 -20.11 7.96
CA SER A 41 -0.83 -21.40 8.12
C SER A 41 -0.15 -22.28 9.16
N ASP A 42 1.11 -21.99 9.49
CA ASP A 42 1.93 -22.75 10.43
C ASP A 42 2.08 -22.01 11.77
N PRO A 43 1.61 -22.59 12.88
CA PRO A 43 1.74 -21.98 14.20
C PRO A 43 3.19 -21.84 14.68
N ASP A 44 4.11 -22.65 14.16
CA ASP A 44 5.53 -22.62 14.55
C ASP A 44 6.32 -21.51 13.82
N SER A 45 5.77 -20.98 12.72
CA SER A 45 6.36 -19.90 11.92
C SER A 45 5.36 -18.75 11.67
N PRO A 46 4.92 -18.03 12.73
CA PRO A 46 3.85 -17.03 12.62
C PRO A 46 4.24 -15.75 11.84
N LEU A 47 5.53 -15.59 11.53
CA LEU A 47 6.07 -14.40 10.87
C LEU A 47 5.91 -14.44 9.34
N LEU A 48 5.90 -15.64 8.75
CA LEU A 48 5.79 -15.82 7.31
C LEU A 48 4.32 -15.96 6.95
N SER A 49 3.90 -15.25 5.91
CA SER A 49 2.53 -15.37 5.40
C SER A 49 2.27 -16.77 4.86
N GLY A 50 1.06 -17.29 5.09
CA GLY A 50 0.57 -18.52 4.46
C GLY A 50 0.21 -18.36 2.97
N ASP A 51 -0.04 -17.11 2.54
CA ASP A 51 -0.26 -16.77 1.14
C ASP A 51 1.07 -16.49 0.41
N VAL A 52 1.20 -17.05 -0.79
CA VAL A 52 2.38 -16.99 -1.66
C VAL A 52 2.65 -15.56 -2.14
N GLU A 53 1.61 -14.82 -2.51
CA GLU A 53 1.76 -13.44 -2.97
C GLU A 53 2.24 -12.54 -1.83
N CYS A 54 1.62 -12.65 -0.65
CA CYS A 54 2.09 -11.98 0.55
C CYS A 54 3.55 -12.35 0.90
N LEU A 55 3.92 -13.62 0.83
CA LEU A 55 5.28 -14.08 1.11
C LEU A 55 6.30 -13.55 0.10
N LYS A 56 5.94 -13.49 -1.19
CA LYS A 56 6.74 -12.88 -2.26
C LYS A 56 7.11 -11.44 -1.89
N TRP A 57 6.14 -10.64 -1.46
CA TRP A 57 6.36 -9.25 -1.10
C TRP A 57 7.12 -9.07 0.23
N GLN A 58 6.91 -9.96 1.21
CA GLN A 58 7.74 -9.99 2.43
C GLN A 58 9.22 -10.25 2.09
N ALA A 59 9.49 -11.25 1.25
CA ALA A 59 10.84 -11.59 0.81
C ALA A 59 11.46 -10.47 -0.03
N TYR A 60 10.70 -9.89 -0.96
CA TYR A 60 11.14 -8.77 -1.78
C TYR A 60 11.64 -7.59 -0.93
N LEU A 61 10.86 -7.17 0.06
CA LEU A 61 11.24 -6.07 0.96
C LEU A 61 12.48 -6.40 1.79
N ALA A 62 12.58 -7.63 2.30
CA ALA A 62 13.72 -8.08 3.09
C ALA A 62 15.02 -8.14 2.25
N LEU A 63 14.94 -8.66 1.02
CA LEU A 63 16.08 -8.79 0.11
C LEU A 63 16.59 -7.45 -0.42
N ARG A 64 15.73 -6.43 -0.49
CA ARG A 64 16.10 -5.06 -0.87
C ARG A 64 16.82 -4.29 0.24
N GLY A 65 17.05 -4.92 1.39
CA GLY A 65 17.82 -4.31 2.49
C GLY A 65 17.06 -3.23 3.25
N LEU A 66 15.75 -3.11 3.05
CA LEU A 66 14.92 -2.19 3.82
C LEU A 66 14.74 -2.74 5.24
N SER A 67 14.96 -1.88 6.23
CA SER A 67 14.81 -2.20 7.65
C SER A 67 13.63 -1.44 8.25
N ASN A 68 13.18 -1.88 9.43
CA ASN A 68 12.07 -1.26 10.18
C ASN A 68 10.69 -1.36 9.51
N ILE A 69 10.48 -2.33 8.62
CA ILE A 69 9.15 -2.64 8.10
C ILE A 69 8.44 -3.57 9.07
N GLN A 70 7.25 -3.17 9.53
CA GLN A 70 6.41 -3.98 10.39
C GLN A 70 5.54 -4.92 9.56
N VAL A 71 5.21 -6.09 10.11
CA VAL A 71 4.29 -7.04 9.50
C VAL A 71 2.99 -7.03 10.30
N ARG A 72 1.87 -6.98 9.59
CA ARG A 72 0.53 -6.93 10.16
C ARG A 72 -0.36 -8.02 9.54
N THR A 73 -1.00 -8.83 10.37
CA THR A 73 -1.80 -10.00 9.95
C THR A 73 -3.26 -9.96 10.43
N ASP A 74 -3.65 -8.94 11.20
CA ASP A 74 -5.00 -8.79 11.76
C ASP A 74 -6.00 -8.13 10.79
N VAL A 75 -5.58 -7.84 9.55
CA VAL A 75 -6.42 -7.19 8.55
C VAL A 75 -7.05 -8.22 7.63
N ASP A 76 -8.37 -8.25 7.58
CA ASP A 76 -9.13 -9.07 6.64
C ASP A 76 -8.96 -8.54 5.20
N THR A 77 -9.05 -9.44 4.21
CA THR A 77 -8.92 -9.05 2.80
C THR A 77 -9.92 -7.99 2.39
N GLN A 78 -11.13 -7.96 2.96
CA GLN A 78 -12.12 -6.91 2.70
C GLN A 78 -11.70 -5.51 3.16
N GLY A 79 -10.74 -5.42 4.09
CA GLY A 79 -10.15 -4.15 4.52
C GLY A 79 -8.99 -3.68 3.64
N ALA A 80 -8.56 -4.50 2.67
CA ALA A 80 -7.46 -4.23 1.76
C ALA A 80 -7.94 -3.53 0.48
N ILE A 81 -7.02 -2.88 -0.23
CA ILE A 81 -7.26 -2.31 -1.56
C ILE A 81 -7.70 -3.44 -2.50
N ASP A 82 -8.78 -3.22 -3.24
CA ASP A 82 -9.39 -4.19 -4.16
C ASP A 82 -9.75 -5.53 -3.52
N ALA A 83 -9.99 -5.52 -2.20
CA ALA A 83 -10.21 -6.71 -1.39
C ALA A 83 -9.07 -7.76 -1.50
N ARG A 84 -7.83 -7.31 -1.73
CA ARG A 84 -6.67 -8.17 -1.98
C ARG A 84 -5.46 -7.76 -1.15
N LEU A 85 -4.87 -8.76 -0.50
CA LEU A 85 -3.56 -8.66 0.14
C LEU A 85 -2.46 -9.09 -0.86
N PRO A 86 -1.21 -8.63 -0.68
CA PRO A 86 -0.75 -7.70 0.35
C PRO A 86 -0.97 -6.23 -0.02
N ASN A 87 -1.00 -5.36 1.00
CA ASN A 87 -0.87 -3.91 0.85
C ASN A 87 0.25 -3.38 1.74
N LEU A 88 0.88 -2.29 1.32
CA LEU A 88 1.91 -1.62 2.10
C LEU A 88 1.39 -0.29 2.64
N HIS A 89 1.27 -0.19 3.96
CA HIS A 89 0.82 1.02 4.66
C HIS A 89 2.04 1.83 5.08
N VAL A 90 2.20 3.02 4.52
CA VAL A 90 3.37 3.88 4.74
C VAL A 90 2.95 5.19 5.44
N PRO A 91 3.81 5.76 6.30
CA PRO A 91 3.59 7.12 6.79
C PRO A 91 3.59 8.09 5.59
N PHE A 92 2.67 9.06 5.59
CA PHE A 92 2.69 10.10 4.57
C PHE A 92 3.79 11.09 4.90
N ASP A 93 4.74 11.25 3.98
CA ASP A 93 5.74 12.31 4.04
C ASP A 93 5.32 13.44 3.12
N GLY A 94 4.57 14.41 3.66
CA GLY A 94 4.08 15.57 2.91
C GLY A 94 5.18 16.46 2.33
N ALA A 95 6.46 16.22 2.67
CA ALA A 95 7.60 16.91 2.09
C ALA A 95 8.07 16.32 0.74
N LYS A 96 7.65 15.10 0.39
CA LYS A 96 8.12 14.37 -0.82
C LYS A 96 7.08 14.25 -1.94
N SER A 97 5.82 14.58 -1.67
CA SER A 97 4.76 14.54 -2.69
C SER A 97 4.60 15.93 -3.34
N GLU A 98 5.02 16.09 -4.59
CA GLU A 98 4.76 17.29 -5.40
C GLU A 98 3.28 17.43 -5.81
N MET A 99 2.45 16.43 -5.51
CA MET A 99 1.03 16.45 -5.76
C MET A 99 0.32 17.20 -4.62
N LYS A 100 0.05 18.49 -4.85
CA LYS A 100 -0.84 19.29 -4.00
C LYS A 100 -2.13 18.51 -3.77
N ALA A 101 -2.38 18.13 -2.51
CA ALA A 101 -3.68 17.68 -2.07
C ALA A 101 -4.71 18.79 -2.35
N GLU A 102 -5.52 18.62 -3.40
CA GLU A 102 -6.78 19.34 -3.50
C GLU A 102 -7.66 18.81 -2.37
N SER A 103 -7.70 19.59 -1.28
CA SER A 103 -8.39 19.24 -0.04
C SER A 103 -9.91 19.19 -0.24
N THR A 104 -10.43 18.03 -0.63
CA THR A 104 -11.85 17.71 -0.55
C THR A 104 -12.14 16.94 0.75
N GLY A 105 -12.16 17.68 1.86
CA GLY A 105 -12.66 17.21 3.17
C GLY A 105 -11.57 16.81 4.18
N PRO A 106 -11.96 16.48 5.43
CA PRO A 106 -11.05 16.06 6.48
C PRO A 106 -10.67 14.59 6.29
N VAL A 107 -9.98 14.29 5.20
CA VAL A 107 -9.31 13.01 5.01
C VAL A 107 -7.96 13.13 5.73
N ASP A 108 -7.67 12.23 6.67
CA ASP A 108 -6.39 12.25 7.39
C ASP A 108 -5.27 11.89 6.40
N ASP A 109 -4.70 12.89 5.74
CA ASP A 109 -3.56 12.80 4.80
C ASP A 109 -2.25 12.37 5.48
N SER A 110 -2.30 11.66 6.61
CA SER A 110 -1.13 11.31 7.43
C SER A 110 -0.49 9.97 7.07
N THR A 111 -1.16 9.14 6.27
CA THR A 111 -0.66 7.83 5.83
C THR A 111 -1.14 7.49 4.42
N ASN A 112 -0.36 6.71 3.68
CA ASN A 112 -0.74 6.21 2.36
C ASN A 112 -0.78 4.68 2.36
N LEU A 113 -1.77 4.08 1.69
CA LEU A 113 -1.89 2.64 1.53
C LEU A 113 -1.64 2.29 0.07
N LEU A 114 -0.66 1.42 -0.17
CA LEU A 114 -0.20 1.04 -1.49
C LEU A 114 -0.63 -0.39 -1.81
N ALA A 115 -1.20 -0.58 -3.00
CA ALA A 115 -1.42 -1.90 -3.57
C ALA A 115 -0.09 -2.59 -3.90
N ALA A 116 -0.10 -3.92 -4.02
CA ALA A 116 1.10 -4.73 -4.27
C ALA A 116 1.95 -4.24 -5.45
N HIS A 117 1.31 -3.86 -6.56
CA HIS A 117 2.01 -3.38 -7.77
C HIS A 117 2.71 -2.01 -7.60
N HIS A 118 2.38 -1.25 -6.56
CA HIS A 118 3.05 0.02 -6.24
C HIS A 118 4.23 -0.16 -5.26
N ILE A 119 4.43 -1.35 -4.69
CA ILE A 119 5.53 -1.61 -3.75
C ILE A 119 6.91 -1.38 -4.40
N PRO A 120 7.22 -1.86 -5.62
CA PRO A 120 8.53 -1.63 -6.23
C PRO A 120 8.87 -0.15 -6.37
N GLY A 121 7.92 0.67 -6.86
CA GLY A 121 8.13 2.11 -7.01
C GLY A 121 8.42 2.79 -5.67
N TRP A 122 7.71 2.42 -4.61
CA TRP A 122 8.00 2.93 -3.27
C TRP A 122 9.38 2.48 -2.76
N VAL A 123 9.80 1.24 -3.03
CA VAL A 123 11.13 0.75 -2.65
C VAL A 123 12.22 1.54 -3.38
N ASP A 124 12.05 1.78 -4.67
CA ASP A 124 12.99 2.55 -5.48
C ASP A 124 13.14 3.99 -4.94
N GLU A 125 12.03 4.62 -4.55
CA GLU A 125 12.03 5.92 -3.87
C GLU A 125 12.80 5.92 -2.54
N GLN A 126 12.68 4.84 -1.73
CA GLN A 126 13.41 4.74 -0.46
C GLN A 126 14.91 4.52 -0.66
N LEU A 127 15.29 3.77 -1.69
CA LEU A 127 16.68 3.45 -2.00
C LEU A 127 17.36 4.52 -2.88
N GLY A 128 16.59 5.45 -3.45
CA GLY A 128 17.09 6.45 -4.39
C GLY A 128 17.52 5.86 -5.73
N HIS A 129 16.97 4.71 -6.11
CA HIS A 129 17.25 4.08 -7.40
C HIS A 129 16.35 4.69 -8.48
N ASN A 130 16.95 5.21 -9.54
CA ASN A 130 16.22 5.63 -10.74
C ASN A 130 16.33 4.54 -11.81
N ALA A 131 15.22 3.99 -12.27
CA ALA A 131 15.18 3.00 -13.35
C ALA A 131 15.80 3.50 -14.67
N LEU A 132 15.95 4.82 -14.84
CA LEU A 132 16.63 5.44 -15.99
C LEU A 132 18.16 5.32 -15.93
N GLU A 133 18.72 5.07 -14.76
CA GLU A 133 20.18 4.98 -14.55
C GLU A 133 20.72 3.57 -14.82
N ASP A 134 19.88 2.54 -14.77
CA ASP A 134 20.27 1.15 -15.03
C ASP A 134 19.29 0.43 -15.99
N PRO A 135 19.52 0.53 -17.31
CA PRO A 135 18.70 -0.15 -18.32
C PRO A 135 18.68 -1.68 -18.18
N LEU A 136 19.74 -2.26 -17.59
CA LEU A 136 19.86 -3.69 -17.38
C LEU A 136 19.31 -4.13 -16.03
N GLU A 137 18.81 -3.23 -15.17
CA GLU A 137 18.18 -3.58 -13.88
C GLU A 137 19.06 -4.49 -12.99
N GLY A 138 20.39 -4.36 -13.11
CA GLY A 138 21.38 -5.20 -12.43
C GLY A 138 21.68 -6.55 -13.11
N PHE A 139 21.09 -6.84 -14.27
CA PHE A 139 21.41 -8.03 -15.06
C PHE A 139 22.73 -7.88 -15.83
N LYS A 140 23.38 -9.02 -16.08
CA LYS A 140 24.66 -9.07 -16.81
C LYS A 140 24.51 -8.64 -18.28
N ASP A 141 23.46 -9.10 -18.94
CA ASP A 141 23.15 -8.86 -20.34
C ASP A 141 21.63 -8.93 -20.59
N GLU A 142 21.18 -8.44 -21.76
CA GLU A 142 19.77 -8.46 -22.15
C GLU A 142 19.21 -9.88 -22.23
N THR A 143 20.02 -10.85 -22.65
CA THR A 143 19.62 -12.26 -22.73
C THR A 143 19.28 -12.83 -21.35
N ALA A 144 20.11 -12.58 -20.32
CA ALA A 144 19.82 -13.02 -18.97
C ALA A 144 18.58 -12.33 -18.39
N LYS A 145 18.36 -11.05 -18.75
CA LYS A 145 17.16 -10.31 -18.38
C LYS A 145 15.91 -10.97 -18.97
N ASP A 146 15.92 -11.29 -20.26
CA ASP A 146 14.78 -11.91 -20.93
C ASP A 146 14.52 -13.34 -20.41
N GLU A 147 15.56 -14.14 -20.20
CA GLU A 147 15.45 -15.46 -19.59
C GLU A 147 14.85 -15.37 -18.19
N SER A 148 15.32 -14.44 -17.35
CA SER A 148 14.77 -14.24 -16.00
C SER A 148 13.28 -13.86 -16.03
N ARG A 149 12.85 -13.02 -16.97
CA ARG A 149 11.45 -12.63 -17.15
C ARG A 149 10.58 -13.79 -17.61
N ALA A 150 11.12 -14.67 -18.46
CA ALA A 150 10.44 -15.91 -18.84
C ALA A 150 10.21 -16.82 -17.63
N TRP A 151 11.20 -16.93 -16.73
CA TRP A 151 11.04 -17.68 -15.48
C TRP A 151 10.00 -17.08 -14.55
N VAL A 152 10.02 -15.74 -14.38
CA VAL A 152 9.01 -15.04 -13.55
C VAL A 152 7.60 -15.27 -14.11
N SER A 153 7.41 -15.13 -15.42
CA SER A 153 6.11 -15.36 -16.08
C SER A 153 5.61 -16.80 -15.88
N LEU A 154 6.51 -17.79 -15.93
CA LEU A 154 6.15 -19.19 -15.66
C LEU A 154 5.69 -19.39 -14.21
N LEU A 155 6.37 -18.76 -13.25
CA LEU A 155 6.05 -18.86 -11.83
C LEU A 155 4.73 -18.14 -11.49
N GLU A 156 4.55 -16.91 -11.96
CA GLU A 156 3.35 -16.11 -11.72
C GLU A 156 2.13 -16.60 -12.51
N GLY A 157 2.34 -17.32 -13.61
CA GLY A 157 1.27 -17.93 -14.40
C GLY A 157 0.94 -19.35 -13.93
N ASN A 158 1.75 -20.32 -14.35
CA ASN A 158 1.39 -21.74 -14.23
C ASN A 158 1.52 -22.25 -12.80
N VAL A 159 2.56 -21.83 -12.08
CA VAL A 159 2.79 -22.31 -10.71
C VAL A 159 1.80 -21.67 -9.75
N HIS A 160 1.58 -20.36 -9.87
CA HIS A 160 0.60 -19.66 -9.05
C HIS A 160 -0.81 -20.23 -9.24
N ALA A 161 -1.24 -20.42 -10.50
CA ALA A 161 -2.55 -21.02 -10.79
C ALA A 161 -2.70 -22.46 -10.26
N ALA A 162 -1.61 -23.22 -10.12
CA ALA A 162 -1.63 -24.56 -9.55
C ALA A 162 -1.64 -24.59 -8.01
N LEU A 163 -1.30 -23.48 -7.35
CA LEU A 163 -1.32 -23.35 -5.89
C LEU A 163 -2.66 -22.80 -5.38
N ASP A 164 -3.40 -22.10 -6.24
CA ASP A 164 -4.74 -21.57 -5.95
C ASP A 164 -5.88 -22.62 -6.10
N THR A 165 -5.56 -23.85 -6.51
CA THR A 165 -6.50 -24.98 -6.65
C THR A 165 -6.50 -25.91 -5.45
#